data_AF-A0A954AAV2-F1
#
_entry.id   AF-A0A954AAV2-F1
#
_cell.length_a   1.000
_cell.length_b   1.000
_cell.length_c   1.000
_cell.angle_alpha   90.00
_cell.angle_beta   90.00
_cell.angle_gamma   90.00
#
_symmetry.space_group_name_H-M   'P 1'
#
loop_
_entity.id
_entity.type
_entity.pdbx_description
1 polymer ?
#
loop_
_entity_poly.entity_id
_entity_poly.type
_entity_poly.pdbx_seq_one_letter_code
_entity_poly.pdbx_strand_id
1 'polypeptide(L)'
;MIRVDSERDQVNVAKVCEAGQEQIFEYWDEIGPDERRRLLDQIDTIDFPEFSRLVRTRLNQDEDPGVPLGSLEPAEMIPIPSTDDERRYCGRAIELGKAALETGSVGVLLVAGGPSFEYHFLRAAVISANGDKVPCWLQNATPGLRSPGNVRYEALP
;
A
#
# COMPACT_ATOMS: atom_id res chain seq x y z
N MET A 1 -15.98 -6.39 32.49
CA MET A 1 -15.03 -7.45 32.13
C MET A 1 -15.60 -8.18 30.93
N ILE A 2 -14.92 -8.11 29.78
CA ILE A 2 -15.39 -8.70 28.52
C ILE A 2 -15.45 -10.22 28.68
N ARG A 3 -16.65 -10.79 28.50
CA ARG A 3 -16.85 -12.24 28.60
C ARG A 3 -16.76 -12.84 27.19
N VAL A 4 -15.82 -13.75 27.02
CA VAL A 4 -15.57 -14.48 25.77
C VAL A 4 -15.32 -15.95 26.09
N ASP A 5 -15.79 -16.82 25.22
CA ASP A 5 -15.89 -18.26 25.50
C ASP A 5 -14.60 -19.03 25.13
N SER A 6 -13.80 -18.51 24.19
CA SER A 6 -12.59 -19.19 23.69
C SER A 6 -11.31 -18.65 24.32
N GLU A 7 -10.33 -19.52 24.52
CA GLU A 7 -9.00 -19.15 25.02
C GLU A 7 -8.31 -18.12 24.11
N ARG A 8 -8.42 -18.29 22.78
CA ARG A 8 -7.92 -17.32 21.79
C ARG A 8 -8.50 -15.93 22.05
N ASP A 9 -9.79 -15.83 22.29
CA ASP A 9 -10.45 -14.54 22.52
C ASP A 9 -10.05 -13.93 23.86
N GLN A 10 -9.86 -14.75 24.89
CA GLN A 10 -9.37 -14.28 26.19
C GLN A 10 -7.97 -13.68 26.07
N VAL A 11 -7.09 -14.34 25.31
CA VAL A 11 -5.74 -13.84 24.99
C VAL A 11 -5.83 -12.54 24.20
N ASN A 12 -6.72 -12.44 23.22
CA ASN A 12 -6.88 -11.22 22.43
C ASN A 12 -7.40 -10.04 23.26
N VAL A 13 -8.37 -10.28 24.15
CA VAL A 13 -8.81 -9.26 25.12
C VAL A 13 -7.67 -8.83 26.04
N ALA A 14 -6.89 -9.78 26.57
CA ALA A 14 -5.75 -9.47 27.42
C ALA A 14 -4.69 -8.62 26.70
N LYS A 15 -4.32 -8.97 25.46
CA LYS A 15 -3.37 -8.19 24.63
C LYS A 15 -3.83 -6.75 24.43
N VAL A 16 -5.12 -6.55 24.16
CA VAL A 16 -5.71 -5.21 23.98
C VAL A 16 -5.63 -4.41 25.29
N CYS A 17 -5.97 -5.04 26.42
CA CYS A 17 -5.87 -4.43 27.75
C CYS A 17 -4.43 -4.04 28.10
N GLU A 18 -3.46 -4.94 27.89
CA GLU A 18 -2.04 -4.68 28.12
C GLU A 18 -1.50 -3.55 27.23
N ALA A 19 -2.03 -3.40 26.02
CA ALA A 19 -1.70 -2.31 25.11
C ALA A 19 -2.42 -0.98 25.46
N GLY A 20 -3.28 -0.96 26.48
CA GLY A 20 -4.06 0.21 26.87
C GLY A 20 -5.09 0.64 25.82
N GLN A 21 -5.57 -0.28 24.97
CA GLN A 21 -6.52 -0.01 23.88
C GLN A 21 -7.94 -0.51 24.21
N GLU A 22 -8.30 -0.50 25.49
CA GLU A 22 -9.54 -1.08 26.04
C GLU A 22 -10.81 -0.39 25.50
N GLN A 23 -10.69 0.84 25.02
CA GLN A 23 -11.79 1.62 24.46
C GLN A 23 -12.45 0.95 23.25
N ILE A 24 -11.77 0.03 22.56
CA ILE A 24 -12.40 -0.73 21.46
C ILE A 24 -13.56 -1.60 21.93
N PHE A 25 -13.63 -1.89 23.23
CA PHE A 25 -14.70 -2.68 23.84
C PHE A 25 -15.77 -1.84 24.54
N GLU A 26 -15.76 -0.50 24.40
CA GLU A 26 -16.70 0.40 25.08
C GLU A 26 -18.17 0.00 24.86
N TYR A 27 -18.52 -0.36 23.62
CA TYR A 27 -19.89 -0.75 23.23
C TYR A 27 -20.10 -2.27 23.14
N TRP A 28 -19.24 -3.06 23.80
CA TRP A 28 -19.28 -4.53 23.70
C TRP A 28 -20.66 -5.11 24.05
N ASP A 29 -21.31 -4.56 25.07
CA ASP A 29 -22.61 -5.03 25.54
C ASP A 29 -23.78 -4.62 24.63
N GLU A 30 -23.56 -3.67 23.70
CA GLU A 30 -24.56 -3.15 22.76
C GLU A 30 -24.54 -3.88 21.41
N ILE A 31 -23.41 -4.49 21.05
CA ILE A 31 -23.26 -5.22 19.79
C ILE A 31 -23.68 -6.70 19.90
N GLY A 32 -24.21 -7.24 18.81
CA GLY A 32 -24.69 -8.61 18.73
C GLY A 32 -23.57 -9.66 18.65
N PRO A 33 -23.88 -10.96 18.81
CA PRO A 33 -22.89 -12.05 18.78
C PRO A 33 -22.02 -12.08 17.50
N ASP A 34 -22.62 -11.83 16.33
CA ASP A 34 -21.89 -11.84 15.05
C ASP A 34 -20.96 -10.63 14.90
N GLU A 35 -21.33 -9.49 15.48
CA GLU A 35 -20.50 -8.28 15.49
C GLU A 35 -19.33 -8.45 16.45
N ARG A 36 -19.57 -9.00 17.65
CA ARG A 36 -18.53 -9.38 18.60
C ARG A 36 -17.52 -10.33 17.98
N ARG A 37 -18.00 -11.34 17.24
CA ARG A 37 -17.14 -12.30 16.55
C ARG A 37 -16.24 -11.60 15.52
N ARG A 38 -16.84 -10.76 14.67
CA ARG A 38 -16.10 -9.97 13.66
C ARG A 38 -15.06 -9.05 14.29
N LEU A 39 -15.39 -8.37 15.37
CA LEU A 39 -14.45 -7.50 16.09
C LEU A 39 -13.25 -8.31 16.62
N LEU A 40 -13.51 -9.43 17.28
CA LEU A 40 -12.44 -10.28 17.80
C LEU A 40 -11.58 -10.90 16.69
N ASP A 41 -12.16 -11.24 15.54
CA ASP A 41 -11.39 -11.73 14.38
C ASP A 41 -10.50 -10.61 13.79
N GLN A 42 -10.96 -9.36 13.79
CA GLN A 42 -10.13 -8.22 13.41
C GLN A 42 -8.98 -8.00 14.41
N ILE A 43 -9.28 -8.05 15.72
CA ILE A 43 -8.28 -7.90 16.79
C ILE A 43 -7.17 -8.94 16.64
N ASP A 44 -7.50 -10.18 16.27
CA ASP A 44 -6.52 -11.25 16.08
C ASP A 44 -5.49 -10.98 14.97
N THR A 45 -5.85 -10.15 13.98
CA THR A 45 -4.94 -9.78 12.88
C THR A 45 -3.92 -8.71 13.25
N ILE A 46 -4.07 -8.08 14.43
CA ILE A 46 -3.28 -6.93 14.86
C ILE A 46 -2.20 -7.36 15.86
N ASP A 47 -0.95 -7.03 15.56
CA ASP A 47 0.16 -7.13 16.51
C ASP A 47 0.18 -5.87 17.41
N PHE A 48 -0.54 -5.94 18.52
CA PHE A 48 -0.63 -4.83 19.49
C PHE A 48 0.73 -4.44 20.11
N PRO A 49 1.62 -5.37 20.48
CA PRO A 49 2.98 -5.02 20.90
C PRO A 49 3.74 -4.16 19.86
N GLU A 50 3.72 -4.56 18.59
CA GLU A 50 4.37 -3.80 17.51
C GLU A 50 3.68 -2.45 17.28
N PHE A 51 2.35 -2.41 17.30
CA PHE A 51 1.58 -1.18 17.19
C PHE A 51 1.96 -0.17 18.29
N SER A 52 1.99 -0.60 19.55
CA SER A 52 2.40 0.23 20.70
C SER A 52 3.83 0.73 20.57
N ARG A 53 4.74 -0.13 20.08
CA ARG A 53 6.14 0.25 19.80
C ARG A 53 6.21 1.33 18.72
N LEU A 54 5.46 1.19 17.63
CA LEU A 54 5.41 2.15 16.52
C LEU A 54 4.85 3.50 16.98
N VAL A 55 3.74 3.51 17.72
CA VAL A 55 3.16 4.73 18.29
C VAL A 55 4.17 5.46 19.17
N ARG A 56 4.80 4.75 20.11
CA ARG A 56 5.80 5.34 21.01
C ARG A 56 7.02 5.89 20.27
N THR A 57 7.50 5.18 19.24
CA THR A 57 8.72 5.56 18.51
C THR A 57 8.50 6.61 17.45
N ARG A 58 7.28 6.78 16.92
CA ARG A 58 7.00 7.69 15.80
C ARG A 58 6.13 8.88 16.14
N LEU A 59 5.25 8.77 17.14
CA LEU A 59 4.30 9.83 17.49
C LEU A 59 4.67 10.55 18.79
N ASN A 60 5.31 9.86 19.74
CA ASN A 60 5.68 10.44 21.05
C ASN A 60 7.13 10.95 21.08
N GLN A 61 7.71 11.27 19.92
CA GLN A 61 8.97 11.99 19.86
C GLN A 61 8.63 13.49 19.93
N ASP A 62 8.60 14.05 21.14
CA ASP A 62 8.49 15.50 21.40
C ASP A 62 9.70 16.28 20.87
N GLU A 63 10.77 15.57 20.52
CA GLU A 63 11.93 16.11 19.83
C GLU A 63 12.03 15.40 18.49
N ASP A 64 11.74 16.12 17.40
CA ASP A 64 12.34 15.80 16.10
C ASP A 64 13.85 15.88 16.35
N PRO A 65 14.56 14.75 16.50
CA PRO A 65 16.00 14.78 16.62
C PRO A 65 16.44 15.02 15.18
N GLY A 66 16.31 16.28 14.74
CA GLY A 66 16.24 16.68 13.34
C GLY A 66 17.19 15.82 12.57
N VAL A 67 16.66 15.05 11.61
CA VAL A 67 17.41 14.07 10.82
C VAL A 67 18.81 14.64 10.65
N PRO A 68 19.90 13.98 11.10
CA PRO A 68 21.23 14.53 10.95
C PRO A 68 21.50 14.60 9.45
N LEU A 69 21.13 15.74 8.87
CA LEU A 69 21.37 16.11 7.51
C LEU A 69 22.86 16.34 7.50
N GLY A 70 23.63 15.30 7.17
CA GLY A 70 25.00 15.46 6.75
C GLY A 70 25.06 16.37 5.51
N SER A 71 26.18 16.38 4.81
CA SER A 71 26.21 17.02 3.49
C SER A 71 25.25 16.27 2.56
N LEU A 72 24.06 16.84 2.34
CA LEU A 72 23.15 16.39 1.30
C LEU A 72 23.80 16.73 -0.04
N GLU A 73 24.37 15.74 -0.70
CA GLU A 73 24.86 15.85 -2.06
C GLU A 73 23.84 15.22 -3.03
N PRO A 74 23.69 15.76 -4.25
CA PRO A 74 22.85 15.14 -5.27
C PRO A 74 23.27 13.69 -5.52
N ALA A 75 22.29 12.80 -5.67
CA ALA A 75 22.56 11.44 -6.12
C ALA A 75 23.24 11.44 -7.49
N GLU A 76 24.12 10.48 -7.73
CA GLU A 76 24.67 10.24 -9.06
C GLU A 76 23.52 10.04 -10.07
N MET A 77 23.60 10.79 -11.17
CA MET A 77 22.54 10.83 -12.17
C MET A 77 22.98 10.05 -13.41
N ILE A 78 22.12 9.17 -13.90
CA ILE A 78 22.28 8.53 -15.22
C ILE A 78 21.62 9.44 -16.26
N PRO A 79 22.39 10.13 -17.12
CA PRO A 79 21.83 11.10 -18.05
C PRO A 79 21.14 10.43 -19.22
N ILE A 80 20.25 11.19 -19.86
CA ILE A 80 19.73 10.83 -21.18
C ILE A 80 20.93 10.81 -22.15
N PRO A 81 21.17 9.71 -22.88
CA PRO A 81 22.37 9.54 -23.69
C PRO A 81 22.46 10.57 -24.81
N SER A 82 23.55 11.34 -24.81
CA SER A 82 23.82 12.44 -25.74
C SER A 82 24.99 12.13 -26.69
N THR A 83 25.94 11.30 -26.26
CA THR A 83 27.07 10.82 -27.05
C THR A 83 26.84 9.42 -27.64
N ASP A 84 27.65 9.03 -28.62
CA ASP A 84 27.55 7.68 -29.21
C ASP A 84 27.89 6.58 -28.21
N ASP A 85 28.84 6.82 -27.31
CA ASP A 85 29.23 5.83 -26.31
C ASP A 85 28.16 5.65 -25.22
N GLU A 86 27.50 6.74 -24.81
CA GLU A 86 26.32 6.68 -23.93
C GLU A 86 25.17 5.92 -24.59
N ARG A 87 24.91 6.16 -25.89
CA ARG A 87 23.90 5.40 -26.65
C ARG A 87 24.24 3.91 -26.70
N ARG A 88 25.49 3.54 -26.94
CA ARG A 88 25.96 2.14 -26.93
C ARG A 88 25.79 1.50 -25.55
N TYR A 89 26.10 2.23 -24.48
CA TYR A 89 25.88 1.77 -23.12
C TYR A 89 24.40 1.50 -22.84
N CYS A 90 23.52 2.46 -23.18
CA CYS A 90 22.08 2.31 -23.05
C CYS A 90 21.55 1.09 -23.83
N GLY A 91 22.05 0.87 -25.05
CA GLY A 91 21.70 -0.29 -25.86
C GLY A 91 22.05 -1.62 -25.18
N ARG A 92 23.24 -1.74 -24.57
CA ARG A 92 23.62 -2.94 -23.80
C ARG A 92 22.72 -3.17 -22.59
N ALA A 93 22.35 -2.09 -21.88
CA ALA A 93 21.44 -2.18 -20.72
C ALA A 93 20.05 -2.67 -21.12
N ILE A 94 19.52 -2.23 -22.27
CA ILE A 94 18.24 -2.71 -22.80
C ILE A 94 18.29 -4.21 -23.11
N GLU A 95 19.33 -4.68 -23.81
CA GLU A 95 19.46 -6.10 -24.16
C GLU A 95 19.62 -6.97 -22.90
N LEU A 96 20.36 -6.49 -21.90
CA LEU A 96 20.45 -7.18 -20.60
C LEU A 96 19.09 -7.26 -19.91
N GLY A 97 18.31 -6.18 -19.92
CA GLY A 97 16.96 -6.14 -19.35
C GLY A 97 16.00 -7.12 -20.05
N LYS A 98 16.08 -7.23 -21.39
CA LYS A 98 15.29 -8.20 -22.16
C LYS A 98 15.65 -9.63 -21.78
N ALA A 99 16.94 -9.97 -21.70
CA ALA A 99 17.38 -11.30 -21.27
C ALA A 99 16.92 -11.62 -19.84
N ALA A 100 16.93 -10.63 -18.94
CA ALA A 100 16.41 -10.80 -17.58
C ALA A 100 14.89 -11.07 -17.57
N LEU A 101 14.12 -10.41 -18.44
CA LEU A 101 12.70 -10.69 -18.62
C LEU A 101 12.45 -12.09 -19.17
N GLU A 102 13.20 -12.50 -20.21
CA GLU A 102 13.08 -13.83 -20.84
C GLU A 102 13.38 -14.98 -19.88
N THR A 103 14.33 -14.78 -18.97
CA THR A 103 14.69 -15.78 -17.94
C THR A 103 13.73 -15.81 -16.75
N GLY A 104 12.71 -14.94 -16.71
CA GLY A 104 11.80 -14.83 -15.58
C GLY A 104 12.43 -14.22 -14.33
N SER A 105 13.56 -13.52 -14.48
CA SER A 105 14.33 -12.93 -13.37
C SER A 105 13.78 -11.58 -12.89
N VAL A 106 12.68 -11.09 -13.50
CA VAL A 106 12.10 -9.77 -13.23
C VAL A 106 10.67 -9.93 -12.72
N GLY A 107 10.38 -9.35 -11.56
CA GLY A 107 9.04 -9.21 -11.00
C GLY A 107 8.58 -7.75 -10.99
N VAL A 108 7.27 -7.52 -11.16
CA VAL A 108 6.66 -6.19 -11.05
C VAL A 108 5.77 -6.15 -9.82
N LEU A 109 6.06 -5.25 -8.88
CA LEU A 109 5.19 -4.96 -7.75
C LEU A 109 4.34 -3.73 -8.06
N LEU A 110 3.06 -3.95 -8.35
CA LEU A 110 2.09 -2.87 -8.53
C LEU A 110 1.51 -2.46 -7.17
N VAL A 111 1.85 -1.27 -6.70
CA VAL A 111 1.23 -0.67 -5.51
C VAL A 111 -0.07 0.01 -5.93
N ALA A 112 -1.20 -0.69 -5.80
CA ALA A 112 -2.54 -0.21 -6.15
C ALA A 112 -3.47 -0.06 -4.93
N GLY A 113 -2.91 -0.10 -3.71
CA GLY A 113 -3.65 0.11 -2.47
C GLY A 113 -3.64 1.59 -2.08
N GLY A 114 -4.75 2.28 -2.29
CA GLY A 114 -4.96 3.65 -1.84
C GLY A 114 -6.45 3.99 -1.89
N PRO A 115 -6.99 4.70 -0.89
CA PRO A 115 -8.38 5.11 -0.92
C PRO A 115 -8.65 6.04 -2.12
N SER A 116 -9.65 5.70 -2.95
CA SER A 116 -9.98 6.45 -4.17
C SER A 116 -10.95 7.61 -3.92
N PHE A 117 -11.11 8.07 -2.67
CA PHE A 117 -12.17 9.02 -2.27
C PHE A 117 -12.14 10.36 -3.04
N GLU A 118 -11.03 10.69 -3.70
CA GLU A 118 -10.89 11.91 -4.52
C GLU A 118 -11.06 11.69 -6.04
N TYR A 119 -11.24 10.46 -6.51
CA TYR A 119 -11.08 10.11 -7.94
C TYR A 119 -12.36 9.52 -8.54
N HIS A 120 -13.00 10.28 -9.44
CA HIS A 120 -14.34 10.00 -10.00
C HIS A 120 -14.32 9.35 -11.40
N PHE A 121 -13.14 8.96 -11.91
CA PHE A 121 -12.98 8.41 -13.26
C PHE A 121 -12.00 7.24 -13.29
N LEU A 122 -12.39 6.17 -13.97
CA LEU A 122 -11.54 5.02 -14.29
C LEU A 122 -11.32 4.96 -15.81
N ARG A 123 -10.08 4.80 -16.26
CA ARG A 123 -9.76 4.46 -17.64
C ARG A 123 -9.48 2.96 -17.71
N ALA A 124 -10.36 2.20 -18.35
CA ALA A 124 -10.00 0.86 -18.78
C ALA A 124 -9.13 0.98 -20.05
N ALA A 125 -7.91 0.48 -20.01
CA ALA A 125 -7.12 0.23 -21.20
C ALA A 125 -6.86 -1.27 -21.29
N VAL A 126 -7.03 -1.85 -22.48
CA VAL A 126 -6.54 -3.20 -22.74
C VAL A 126 -5.15 -3.01 -23.31
N ILE A 127 -4.12 -3.35 -22.54
CA ILE A 127 -2.75 -3.40 -23.03
C ILE A 127 -2.59 -4.77 -23.68
N SER A 128 -2.27 -4.78 -24.97
CA SER A 128 -1.93 -6.02 -25.69
C SER A 128 -0.43 -6.06 -25.96
N ALA A 129 0.23 -7.13 -25.51
CA ALA A 129 1.61 -7.44 -25.87
C ALA A 129 1.69 -8.94 -26.17
N ASN A 130 2.30 -9.31 -27.31
CA ASN A 130 2.51 -10.70 -27.72
C ASN A 130 1.25 -11.61 -27.75
N GLY A 131 0.08 -11.03 -28.02
CA GLY A 131 -1.18 -11.79 -28.10
C GLY A 131 -1.92 -11.91 -26.76
N ASP A 132 -1.26 -11.58 -25.65
CA ASP A 132 -1.88 -11.52 -24.34
C ASP A 132 -2.58 -10.17 -24.14
N LYS A 133 -3.84 -10.23 -23.70
CA LYS A 133 -4.65 -9.04 -23.39
C LYS A 133 -4.76 -8.89 -21.88
N VAL A 134 -4.13 -7.86 -21.34
CA VAL A 134 -4.27 -7.52 -19.92
C VAL A 134 -5.23 -6.33 -19.81
N PRO A 135 -6.40 -6.51 -19.18
CA PRO A 135 -7.24 -5.38 -18.81
C PRO A 135 -6.55 -4.63 -17.65
N CYS A 136 -6.20 -3.37 -17.87
CA CYS A 136 -5.69 -2.49 -16.82
C CYS A 136 -6.66 -1.33 -16.60
N TRP A 137 -6.84 -0.97 -15.33
CA TRP A 137 -7.60 0.19 -14.92
C TRP A 137 -6.60 1.27 -14.49
N LEU A 138 -6.53 2.36 -15.26
CA LEU A 138 -5.70 3.52 -14.96
C LEU A 138 -6.58 4.60 -14.32
N GLN A 139 -6.27 4.94 -13.08
CA GLN A 139 -6.92 6.01 -12.34
C GLN A 139 -6.15 7.31 -12.61
N ASN A 140 -6.82 8.36 -13.08
CA ASN A 140 -6.20 9.67 -13.30
C ASN A 140 -6.57 10.62 -12.16
N ALA A 141 -5.55 11.24 -11.57
CA ALA A 141 -5.68 12.12 -10.42
C ALA A 141 -6.10 13.56 -10.74
N THR A 142 -6.23 13.92 -12.02
CA THR A 142 -6.48 15.31 -12.42
C THR A 142 -7.93 15.51 -12.87
N PRO A 143 -8.80 16.19 -12.08
CA PRO A 143 -10.22 16.36 -12.39
C PRO A 143 -10.53 17.07 -13.73
N GLY A 144 -9.56 17.83 -14.26
CA GLY A 144 -9.70 18.62 -15.48
C GLY A 144 -9.31 17.92 -16.78
N LEU A 145 -8.70 16.73 -16.74
CA LEU A 145 -8.21 16.05 -17.94
C LEU A 145 -9.23 15.00 -18.45
N ARG A 146 -10.33 15.48 -19.04
CA ARG A 146 -11.22 14.60 -19.82
C ARG A 146 -10.50 14.22 -21.12
N SER A 147 -10.06 12.97 -21.21
CA SER A 147 -9.59 12.38 -22.47
C SER A 147 -10.72 11.53 -23.09
N PRO A 148 -10.79 11.41 -24.43
CA PRO A 148 -11.72 10.49 -25.08
C PRO A 148 -11.57 9.07 -24.50
N GLY A 149 -12.68 8.44 -24.09
CA GLY A 149 -12.71 7.08 -23.51
C GLY A 149 -12.79 7.00 -21.98
N ASN A 150 -12.81 8.12 -21.25
CA ASN A 150 -13.07 8.11 -19.80
C ASN A 150 -14.53 7.75 -19.50
N VAL A 151 -14.76 6.79 -18.59
CA VAL A 151 -16.11 6.42 -18.10
C VAL A 151 -16.21 6.79 -16.62
N ARG A 152 -17.39 7.30 -16.22
CA ARG A 152 -17.70 7.57 -14.82
C ARG A 152 -17.83 6.25 -14.05
N TYR A 153 -17.32 6.21 -12.81
CA TYR A 153 -17.38 5.01 -11.97
C TYR A 153 -18.82 4.50 -11.82
N GLU A 154 -19.79 5.41 -11.66
CA GLU A 154 -21.21 5.11 -11.47
C GLU A 154 -21.89 4.54 -12.73
N ALA A 155 -21.21 4.54 -13.88
CA ALA A 155 -21.71 4.03 -15.15
C ALA A 155 -21.14 2.66 -15.52
N LEU A 156 -20.30 2.06 -14.67
CA LEU A 156 -19.85 0.68 -14.82
C LEU A 156 -20.88 -0.29 -14.20
N PRO A 157 -21.06 -1.50 -14.76
CA PRO A 157 -21.96 -2.51 -14.22
C PRO A 157 -21.50 -3.07 -12.88
#